data_AF-A0A9W6KWL3-F1
#
_entry.id   AF-A0A9W6KWL3-F1
#
_cell.length_a   1.000
_cell.length_b   1.000
_cell.length_c   1.000
_cell.angle_alpha   90.00
_cell.angle_beta   90.00
_cell.angle_gamma   90.00
#
_symmetry.space_group_name_H-M   'P 1'
#
loop_
_entity.id
_entity.type
_entity.pdbx_description
1 polymer ?
#
loop_
_entity_poly.entity_id
_entity_poly.type
_entity_poly.pdbx_seq_one_letter_code
_entity_poly.pdbx_strand_id
1 'polypeptide(L)'
;MRLLIGMSASRRASLCTAAGGSRIAAAPLMPADDMVLDASVIDWQSVRDVSGDSGVRIGRLLDVERYPTTEAWDEIERRLVVEAECWCSAGFAALPRLAELAQSGTEEHQIRALRLAATIVRSLHRSYQYDDIVRAGTEALKALHRLARNRPTVHTGRAFVAHLQYTLAFAGFTFWATISLDFTDEHYHLGCPHCAVRLAVVIGDFGHYTAIRDYNDGDIHRVVLRPVTPGDLTGIGRWMYDAAGETVLADGLTYLFGRATCSICGSAFNVAEWLEAENSPTQPIDTVVPRTDRST
;
A
#
# COMPACT_ATOMS: atom_id res chain seq x y z
N MET A 1 28.51 5.30 1.21
CA MET A 1 28.44 5.90 2.55
C MET A 1 26.96 6.11 2.87
N ARG A 2 26.38 5.13 3.57
CA ARG A 2 24.94 5.03 3.87
C ARG A 2 24.63 5.87 5.12
N LEU A 3 23.63 6.74 5.08
CA LEU A 3 23.09 7.39 6.27
C LEU A 3 21.56 7.19 6.34
N LEU A 4 21.16 6.45 7.38
CA LEU A 4 19.98 6.63 8.24
C LEU A 4 18.60 6.84 7.60
N ILE A 5 17.76 5.79 7.63
CA ILE A 5 16.30 5.95 7.79
C ILE A 5 15.79 4.96 8.84
N GLY A 6 15.98 5.34 10.11
CA GLY A 6 15.29 4.76 11.26
C GLY A 6 14.50 5.86 11.95
N MET A 7 13.37 6.28 11.36
CA MET A 7 12.46 7.25 12.00
C MET A 7 11.11 6.60 12.28
N SER A 8 10.86 6.45 13.58
CA SER A 8 9.62 6.05 14.27
C SER A 8 8.35 6.65 13.64
N ALA A 9 7.31 5.83 13.52
CA ALA A 9 5.98 6.22 13.07
C ALA A 9 5.38 7.40 13.87
N SER A 10 5.78 7.59 15.13
CA SER A 10 5.32 8.69 15.97
C SER A 10 5.87 10.07 15.56
N ARG A 11 6.95 10.15 14.78
CA ARG A 11 7.49 11.44 14.30
C ARG A 11 7.10 11.79 12.86
N ARG A 12 6.53 10.85 12.08
CA ARG A 12 6.09 11.13 10.70
C ARG A 12 4.77 11.90 10.64
N ALA A 13 3.88 11.72 11.62
CA ALA A 13 2.69 12.56 11.77
C ALA A 13 3.02 14.05 12.01
N SER A 14 4.24 14.35 12.50
CA SER A 14 4.66 15.71 12.82
C SER A 14 5.22 16.48 11.61
N LEU A 15 5.55 15.80 10.50
CA LEU A 15 6.08 16.45 9.30
C LEU A 15 4.98 17.07 8.43
N CYS A 16 3.73 16.61 8.55
CA CYS A 16 2.57 17.32 7.98
C CYS A 16 2.25 18.64 8.73
N THR A 17 2.90 18.92 9.85
CA THR A 17 2.65 20.09 10.70
C THR A 17 3.81 21.09 10.74
N ALA A 18 4.97 20.76 10.14
CA ALA A 18 6.20 21.53 10.29
C ALA A 18 6.79 21.99 8.95
N ALA A 19 6.00 22.71 8.16
CA ALA A 19 6.50 23.59 7.12
C ALA A 19 5.73 24.93 7.19
N GLY A 20 6.37 25.93 7.81
CA GLY A 20 6.11 27.35 7.61
C GLY A 20 4.67 27.87 7.80
N GLY A 21 4.32 28.23 9.03
CA GLY A 21 3.80 29.57 9.37
C GLY A 21 2.70 30.24 8.54
N SER A 22 1.89 29.50 7.79
CA SER A 22 0.63 30.00 7.21
C SER A 22 -0.47 29.07 7.69
N ARG A 23 -1.51 29.64 8.30
CA ARG A 23 -2.68 28.89 8.74
C ARG A 23 -3.32 28.26 7.50
N ILE A 24 -2.98 27.02 7.17
CA ILE A 24 -3.80 26.18 6.31
C ILE A 24 -5.08 25.97 7.10
N ALA A 25 -6.10 26.76 6.78
CA ALA A 25 -7.44 26.50 7.26
C ALA A 25 -7.76 25.03 6.94
N ALA A 26 -8.23 24.27 7.94
CA ALA A 26 -8.81 22.97 7.68
C ALA A 26 -9.84 23.15 6.55
N ALA A 27 -9.54 22.57 5.39
CA ALA A 27 -10.43 22.67 4.24
C ALA A 27 -11.79 22.14 4.70
N PRO A 28 -12.89 22.87 4.43
CA PRO A 28 -14.21 22.41 4.83
C PRO A 28 -14.44 21.02 4.22
N LEU A 29 -14.77 20.06 5.10
CA LEU A 29 -15.25 18.73 4.73
C LEU A 29 -16.40 18.94 3.75
N MET A 30 -16.18 18.64 2.47
CA MET A 30 -17.31 18.50 1.56
C MET A 30 -18.10 17.25 2.00
N PRO A 31 -19.44 17.33 2.11
CA PRO A 31 -20.24 16.14 2.36
C PRO A 31 -20.01 15.15 1.21
N ALA A 32 -19.67 13.90 1.56
CA ALA A 32 -19.31 12.85 0.61
C ALA A 32 -20.47 12.33 -0.24
N ASP A 33 -21.71 12.77 0.05
CA ASP A 33 -22.94 12.23 -0.52
C ASP A 33 -23.18 12.51 -2.02
N ASP A 34 -22.38 13.38 -2.66
CA ASP A 34 -22.61 13.80 -4.06
C ASP A 34 -21.50 13.44 -5.06
N MET A 35 -20.41 12.76 -4.64
CA MET A 35 -19.29 12.51 -5.57
C MET A 35 -19.48 11.24 -6.42
N VAL A 36 -20.02 11.42 -7.62
CA VAL A 36 -20.07 10.39 -8.68
C VAL A 36 -18.71 10.33 -9.40
N LEU A 37 -18.04 9.19 -9.36
CA LEU A 37 -16.77 8.94 -10.06
C LEU A 37 -17.00 8.26 -11.41
N ASP A 38 -17.67 8.96 -12.33
CA ASP A 38 -17.71 8.61 -13.76
C ASP A 38 -16.64 9.42 -14.49
N ALA A 39 -15.76 8.75 -15.27
CA ALA A 39 -14.68 9.40 -16.02
C ALA A 39 -15.16 10.57 -16.90
N SER A 40 -16.42 10.53 -17.35
CA SER A 40 -17.02 11.55 -18.21
C SER A 40 -17.67 12.74 -17.46
N VAL A 41 -17.74 12.70 -16.13
CA VAL A 41 -18.50 13.67 -15.30
C VAL A 41 -17.76 14.09 -14.02
N ILE A 42 -16.42 14.11 -14.01
CA ILE A 42 -15.68 14.64 -12.85
C ILE A 42 -15.69 16.18 -12.90
N ASP A 43 -16.30 16.82 -11.90
CA ASP A 43 -16.11 18.24 -11.66
C ASP A 43 -14.74 18.50 -11.04
N TRP A 44 -13.74 18.66 -11.91
CA TRP A 44 -12.36 18.95 -11.50
C TRP A 44 -12.20 20.26 -10.72
N GLN A 45 -13.18 21.17 -10.76
CA GLN A 45 -13.18 22.41 -9.96
C GLN A 45 -13.44 22.12 -8.47
N SER A 46 -14.20 21.07 -8.17
CA SER A 46 -14.60 20.69 -6.81
C SER A 46 -13.53 19.88 -6.07
N VAL A 47 -12.69 19.14 -6.79
CA VAL A 47 -11.65 18.29 -6.19
C VAL A 47 -10.37 19.08 -5.88
N ARG A 48 -9.55 18.54 -4.98
CA ARG A 48 -8.33 19.17 -4.51
C ARG A 48 -7.14 18.23 -4.67
N ASP A 49 -6.06 18.77 -5.21
CA ASP A 49 -4.79 18.08 -5.31
C ASP A 49 -4.03 18.10 -3.98
N VAL A 50 -2.85 17.48 -3.94
CA VAL A 50 -2.06 17.38 -2.70
C VAL A 50 -1.55 18.73 -2.18
N SER A 51 -1.48 19.77 -3.04
CA SER A 51 -1.17 21.14 -2.63
C SER A 51 -2.38 21.93 -2.16
N GLY A 52 -3.59 21.37 -2.30
CA GLY A 52 -4.85 22.07 -2.04
C GLY A 52 -5.33 22.94 -3.19
N ASP A 53 -4.72 22.83 -4.37
CA ASP A 53 -5.16 23.51 -5.59
C ASP A 53 -6.36 22.79 -6.21
N SER A 54 -7.11 23.50 -7.05
CA SER A 54 -8.19 22.92 -7.86
C SER A 54 -7.66 21.84 -8.81
N GLY A 55 -8.41 20.73 -8.93
CA GLY A 55 -8.07 19.60 -9.79
C GLY A 55 -8.13 19.87 -11.30
N VAL A 56 -8.54 21.05 -11.76
CA VAL A 56 -8.66 21.39 -13.20
C VAL A 56 -7.39 21.09 -13.98
N ARG A 57 -6.22 21.34 -13.39
CA ARG A 57 -4.94 21.05 -14.04
C ARG A 57 -4.69 19.55 -14.19
N ILE A 58 -5.08 18.74 -13.21
CA ILE A 58 -5.00 17.28 -13.27
C ILE A 58 -5.90 16.74 -14.38
N GLY A 59 -7.15 17.20 -14.45
CA GLY A 59 -8.06 16.80 -15.51
C GLY A 59 -7.48 17.01 -16.91
N ARG A 60 -6.83 18.16 -17.14
CA ARG A 60 -6.12 18.44 -18.41
C ARG A 60 -4.89 17.56 -18.62
N LEU A 61 -4.14 17.28 -17.56
CA LEU A 61 -2.93 16.46 -17.65
C LEU A 61 -3.26 15.00 -17.94
N LEU A 62 -4.38 14.47 -17.43
CA LEU A 62 -4.83 13.10 -17.68
C LEU A 62 -5.25 12.83 -19.14
N ASP A 63 -5.30 13.87 -19.99
CA ASP A 63 -5.32 13.75 -21.45
C ASP A 63 -3.91 13.50 -22.05
N VAL A 64 -3.05 12.76 -21.32
CA VAL A 64 -1.64 12.48 -21.68
C VAL A 64 -1.47 11.89 -23.09
N GLU A 65 -2.46 11.17 -23.60
CA GLU A 65 -2.42 10.58 -24.96
C GLU A 65 -2.29 11.65 -26.05
N ARG A 66 -2.73 12.89 -25.79
CA ARG A 66 -2.56 14.01 -26.73
C ARG A 66 -1.13 14.54 -26.75
N TYR A 67 -0.41 14.47 -25.63
CA TYR A 67 0.95 14.98 -25.47
C TYR A 67 1.75 14.13 -24.45
N PRO A 68 2.19 12.92 -24.84
CA PRO A 68 2.76 11.95 -23.90
C PRO A 68 4.22 12.29 -23.59
N THR A 69 4.44 13.14 -22.59
CA THR A 69 5.79 13.45 -22.11
C THR A 69 6.03 12.88 -20.72
N THR A 70 7.29 12.57 -20.40
CA THR A 70 7.67 12.13 -19.05
C THR A 70 7.34 13.21 -18.02
N GLU A 71 7.53 14.48 -18.38
CA GLU A 71 7.24 15.63 -17.53
C GLU A 71 5.75 15.75 -17.18
N ALA A 72 4.86 15.37 -18.11
CA ALA A 72 3.42 15.36 -17.86
C ALA A 72 3.06 14.32 -16.78
N TRP A 73 3.63 13.12 -16.88
CA TRP A 73 3.46 12.07 -15.86
C TRP A 73 4.07 12.48 -14.52
N ASP A 74 5.27 13.05 -14.51
CA ASP A 74 5.93 13.49 -13.27
C ASP A 74 5.11 14.58 -12.55
N GLU A 75 4.50 15.49 -13.31
CA GLU A 75 3.57 16.48 -12.76
C GLU A 75 2.28 15.85 -12.23
N ILE A 76 1.69 14.87 -12.94
CA ILE A 76 0.51 14.13 -12.45
C ILE A 76 0.85 13.42 -11.14
N GLU A 77 1.95 12.68 -11.10
CA GLU A 77 2.37 11.94 -9.90
C GLU A 77 2.57 12.89 -8.72
N ARG A 78 3.30 13.99 -8.91
CA ARG A 78 3.51 15.00 -7.85
C ARG A 78 2.24 15.68 -7.36
N ARG A 79 1.21 15.80 -8.20
CA ARG A 79 -0.06 16.43 -7.82
C ARG A 79 -1.05 15.47 -7.18
N LEU A 80 -0.95 14.17 -7.48
CA LEU A 80 -1.87 13.16 -6.98
C LEU A 80 -1.32 12.39 -5.77
N VAL A 81 0.00 12.35 -5.61
CA VAL A 81 0.68 11.57 -4.57
C VAL A 81 1.82 12.40 -3.97
N VAL A 82 1.91 12.39 -2.64
CA VAL A 82 3.08 12.91 -1.90
C VAL A 82 3.81 11.73 -1.24
N GLU A 83 5.09 11.92 -0.95
CA GLU A 83 5.86 11.03 -0.07
C GLU A 83 5.04 10.69 1.18
N ALA A 84 5.00 9.40 1.53
CA ALA A 84 4.16 8.80 2.58
C ALA A 84 2.69 8.51 2.24
N GLU A 85 2.30 8.53 0.95
CA GLU A 85 0.99 8.07 0.48
C GLU A 85 -0.16 8.85 1.13
N CYS A 86 -0.07 10.17 1.12
CA CYS A 86 -1.14 11.03 1.62
C CYS A 86 -2.38 10.96 0.72
N TRP A 87 -3.55 10.97 1.36
CA TRP A 87 -4.84 11.04 0.67
C TRP A 87 -5.06 12.42 0.02
N CYS A 88 -5.61 12.46 -1.19
CA CYS A 88 -6.20 13.66 -1.79
C CYS A 88 -7.42 13.29 -2.66
N SER A 89 -8.44 14.17 -2.71
CA SER A 89 -9.67 13.87 -3.45
C SER A 89 -9.44 13.81 -4.96
N ALA A 90 -8.51 14.60 -5.51
CA ALA A 90 -8.19 14.56 -6.93
C ALA A 90 -7.54 13.23 -7.36
N GLY A 91 -6.83 12.54 -6.45
CA GLY A 91 -6.27 11.21 -6.69
C GLY A 91 -7.37 10.18 -6.94
N PHE A 92 -8.36 10.13 -6.06
CA PHE A 92 -9.50 9.21 -6.23
C PHE A 92 -10.34 9.56 -7.45
N ALA A 93 -10.54 10.85 -7.70
CA ALA A 93 -11.20 11.30 -8.91
C ALA A 93 -10.47 10.85 -10.19
N ALA A 94 -9.14 10.72 -10.17
CA ALA A 94 -8.38 10.26 -11.33
C ALA A 94 -8.54 8.76 -11.63
N LEU A 95 -9.02 7.92 -10.70
CA LEU A 95 -9.01 6.46 -10.84
C LEU A 95 -9.75 5.94 -12.09
N PRO A 96 -10.96 6.41 -12.44
CA PRO A 96 -11.63 5.99 -13.67
C PRO A 96 -10.79 6.26 -14.92
N ARG A 97 -10.20 7.45 -15.03
CA ARG A 97 -9.36 7.81 -16.18
C ARG A 97 -8.04 7.04 -16.21
N LEU A 98 -7.45 6.75 -15.05
CA LEU A 98 -6.29 5.87 -14.96
C LEU A 98 -6.63 4.43 -15.38
N ALA A 99 -7.84 3.94 -15.09
CA ALA A 99 -8.30 2.64 -15.56
C ALA A 99 -8.44 2.58 -17.10
N GLU A 100 -8.94 3.66 -17.72
CA GLU A 100 -8.99 3.79 -19.18
C GLU A 100 -7.57 3.79 -19.80
N LEU A 101 -6.67 4.61 -19.28
CA LEU A 101 -5.27 4.66 -19.73
C LEU A 101 -4.55 3.31 -19.56
N ALA A 102 -4.86 2.59 -18.49
CA ALA A 102 -4.36 1.24 -18.25
C ALA A 102 -4.93 0.19 -19.23
N GLN A 103 -6.10 0.46 -19.83
CA GLN A 103 -6.76 -0.44 -20.77
C GLN A 103 -6.37 -0.19 -22.23
N SER A 104 -6.23 1.07 -22.65
CA SER A 104 -6.06 1.46 -24.07
C SER A 104 -4.73 2.13 -24.41
N GLY A 105 -3.92 2.49 -23.42
CA GLY A 105 -2.65 3.19 -23.63
C GLY A 105 -1.54 2.31 -24.22
N THR A 106 -0.41 2.94 -24.57
CA THR A 106 0.86 2.23 -24.84
C THR A 106 1.32 1.44 -23.63
N GLU A 107 2.20 0.44 -23.81
CA GLU A 107 2.71 -0.37 -22.68
C GLU A 107 3.24 0.49 -21.52
N GLU A 108 3.96 1.56 -21.85
CA GLU A 108 4.48 2.53 -20.89
C GLU A 108 3.35 3.24 -20.13
N HIS A 109 2.33 3.75 -20.84
CA HIS A 109 1.18 4.39 -20.20
C HIS A 109 0.40 3.42 -19.32
N GLN A 110 0.27 2.16 -19.73
CA GLN A 110 -0.40 1.15 -18.93
C GLN A 110 0.32 0.91 -17.61
N ILE A 111 1.65 0.76 -17.64
CA ILE A 111 2.47 0.55 -16.45
C ILE A 111 2.40 1.76 -15.52
N ARG A 112 2.56 2.97 -16.05
CA ARG A 112 2.49 4.21 -15.26
C ARG A 112 1.12 4.42 -14.64
N ALA A 113 0.04 4.18 -15.40
CA ALA A 113 -1.33 4.30 -14.92
C ALA A 113 -1.64 3.30 -13.78
N LEU A 114 -1.25 2.02 -13.94
CA LEU A 114 -1.42 1.01 -12.90
C LEU A 114 -0.62 1.34 -11.64
N ARG A 115 0.64 1.75 -11.80
CA ARG A 115 1.50 2.15 -10.68
C ARG A 115 0.89 3.32 -9.90
N LEU A 116 0.49 4.36 -10.60
CA LEU A 116 -0.07 5.56 -9.98
C LEU A 116 -1.40 5.26 -9.31
N ALA A 117 -2.30 4.54 -9.98
CA ALA A 117 -3.59 4.14 -9.41
C ALA A 117 -3.40 3.30 -8.14
N ALA A 118 -2.48 2.33 -8.14
CA ALA A 118 -2.20 1.52 -6.95
C ALA A 118 -1.64 2.37 -5.81
N THR A 119 -0.79 3.35 -6.12
CA THR A 119 -0.23 4.28 -5.12
C THR A 119 -1.30 5.15 -4.47
N ILE A 120 -2.27 5.63 -5.26
CA ILE A 120 -3.45 6.36 -4.76
C ILE A 120 -4.29 5.43 -3.86
N VAL A 121 -4.59 4.22 -4.30
CA VAL A 121 -5.45 3.29 -3.55
C VAL A 121 -4.81 2.85 -2.22
N ARG A 122 -3.47 2.70 -2.18
CA ARG A 122 -2.73 2.40 -0.95
C ARG A 122 -2.92 3.46 0.14
N SER A 123 -3.11 4.73 -0.23
CA SER A 123 -3.32 5.81 0.75
C SER A 123 -4.56 5.56 1.63
N LEU A 124 -5.57 4.82 1.13
CA LEU A 124 -6.80 4.53 1.86
C LEU A 124 -6.56 3.76 3.15
N HIS A 125 -5.47 2.99 3.22
CA HIS A 125 -5.12 2.27 4.45
C HIS A 125 -5.02 3.21 5.67
N ARG A 126 -4.66 4.49 5.45
CA ARG A 126 -4.55 5.52 6.50
C ARG A 126 -5.78 6.41 6.63
N SER A 127 -6.83 6.21 5.84
CA SER A 127 -7.92 7.20 5.68
C SER A 127 -9.28 6.55 5.51
N TYR A 128 -9.67 5.73 6.50
CA TYR A 128 -10.94 4.98 6.55
C TYR A 128 -12.21 5.83 6.51
N GLN A 129 -12.11 7.11 6.86
CA GLN A 129 -13.24 8.05 6.85
C GLN A 129 -13.77 8.41 5.45
N TYR A 130 -13.25 7.80 4.38
CA TYR A 130 -13.61 8.09 2.99
C TYR A 130 -14.17 6.88 2.24
N ASP A 131 -14.74 5.90 2.94
CA ASP A 131 -15.29 4.68 2.33
C ASP A 131 -16.33 4.95 1.24
N ASP A 132 -17.10 6.04 1.32
CA ASP A 132 -18.09 6.39 0.28
C ASP A 132 -17.43 6.74 -1.06
N ILE A 133 -16.25 7.36 -1.02
CA ILE A 133 -15.46 7.67 -2.20
C ILE A 133 -14.90 6.39 -2.83
N VAL A 134 -14.51 5.43 -1.99
CA VAL A 134 -14.08 4.10 -2.44
C VAL A 134 -15.24 3.35 -3.07
N ARG A 135 -16.42 3.39 -2.44
CA ARG A 135 -17.66 2.81 -2.99
C ARG A 135 -17.99 3.40 -4.35
N ALA A 136 -17.92 4.72 -4.52
CA ALA A 136 -18.13 5.38 -5.80
C ALA A 136 -17.12 4.94 -6.88
N GLY A 137 -15.89 4.60 -6.49
CA GLY A 137 -14.83 4.15 -7.40
C GLY A 137 -14.80 2.63 -7.68
N THR A 138 -15.76 1.85 -7.17
CA THR A 138 -15.70 0.37 -7.18
C THR A 138 -15.49 -0.23 -8.57
N GLU A 139 -16.15 0.27 -9.61
CA GLU A 139 -16.01 -0.28 -10.96
C GLU A 139 -14.63 0.01 -11.56
N ALA A 140 -14.06 1.20 -11.30
CA ALA A 140 -12.70 1.52 -11.69
C ALA A 140 -11.69 0.59 -10.98
N LEU A 141 -11.89 0.32 -9.69
CA LEU A 141 -11.05 -0.61 -8.93
C LEU A 141 -11.15 -2.04 -9.46
N LYS A 142 -12.35 -2.53 -9.79
CA LYS A 142 -12.53 -3.85 -10.43
C LYS A 142 -11.83 -3.91 -11.79
N ALA A 143 -11.93 -2.86 -12.60
CA ALA A 143 -11.24 -2.81 -13.90
C ALA A 143 -9.72 -2.85 -13.72
N LEU A 144 -9.16 -2.02 -12.83
CA LEU A 144 -7.74 -1.99 -12.50
C LEU A 144 -7.25 -3.33 -11.93
N HIS A 145 -8.04 -3.98 -11.05
CA HIS A 145 -7.70 -5.29 -10.50
C HIS A 145 -7.61 -6.36 -11.60
N ARG A 146 -8.59 -6.40 -12.53
CA ARG A 146 -8.55 -7.32 -13.69
C ARG A 146 -7.34 -7.05 -14.58
N LEU A 147 -7.05 -5.78 -14.86
CA LEU A 147 -5.91 -5.37 -15.69
C LEU A 147 -4.58 -5.76 -15.06
N ALA A 148 -4.43 -5.55 -13.74
CA ALA A 148 -3.25 -5.98 -13.00
C ALA A 148 -3.13 -7.51 -13.06
N ARG A 149 -4.15 -8.24 -12.62
CA ARG A 149 -4.11 -9.72 -12.52
C ARG A 149 -3.84 -10.42 -13.86
N ASN A 150 -4.39 -9.90 -14.95
CA ASN A 150 -4.25 -10.52 -16.27
C ASN A 150 -2.95 -10.15 -16.99
N ARG A 151 -2.14 -9.25 -16.42
CA ARG A 151 -0.88 -8.85 -17.05
C ARG A 151 0.13 -10.00 -16.89
N PRO A 152 0.72 -10.50 -17.99
CA PRO A 152 1.78 -11.49 -17.91
C PRO A 152 2.94 -10.91 -17.09
N THR A 153 3.20 -11.51 -15.92
CA THR A 153 4.30 -11.04 -15.09
C THR A 153 5.59 -11.72 -15.57
N VAL A 154 6.32 -11.05 -16.45
CA VAL A 154 7.66 -11.49 -16.90
C VAL A 154 8.76 -11.00 -15.92
N HIS A 155 8.36 -10.23 -14.92
CA HIS A 155 9.26 -9.57 -13.99
C HIS A 155 9.70 -10.49 -12.85
N THR A 156 10.93 -10.30 -12.40
CA THR A 156 11.48 -10.90 -11.17
C THR A 156 11.84 -9.79 -10.17
N GLY A 157 12.07 -10.16 -8.91
CA GLY A 157 12.49 -9.22 -7.86
C GLY A 157 11.49 -8.08 -7.64
N ARG A 158 11.98 -6.85 -7.51
CA ARG A 158 11.17 -5.68 -7.12
C ARG A 158 10.00 -5.36 -8.05
N ALA A 159 10.16 -5.60 -9.36
CA ALA A 159 9.08 -5.34 -10.32
C ALA A 159 7.93 -6.35 -10.18
N PHE A 160 8.25 -7.61 -9.83
CA PHE A 160 7.26 -8.63 -9.47
C PHE A 160 6.50 -8.23 -8.20
N VAL A 161 7.24 -7.84 -7.16
CA VAL A 161 6.67 -7.41 -5.88
C VAL A 161 5.76 -6.18 -6.05
N ALA A 162 6.20 -5.18 -6.81
CA ALA A 162 5.38 -4.01 -7.11
C ALA A 162 4.07 -4.40 -7.81
N HIS A 163 4.11 -5.36 -8.74
CA HIS A 163 2.92 -5.84 -9.42
C HIS A 163 1.94 -6.58 -8.49
N LEU A 164 2.46 -7.40 -7.57
CA LEU A 164 1.65 -8.03 -6.52
C LEU A 164 0.99 -6.97 -5.63
N GLN A 165 1.74 -5.94 -5.24
CA GLN A 165 1.20 -4.81 -4.45
C GLN A 165 0.10 -4.05 -5.19
N TYR A 166 0.20 -3.89 -6.52
CA TYR A 166 -0.90 -3.30 -7.31
C TYR A 166 -2.16 -4.16 -7.22
N THR A 167 -2.00 -5.47 -7.39
CA THR A 167 -3.11 -6.42 -7.34
C THR A 167 -3.78 -6.43 -5.96
N LEU A 168 -2.98 -6.37 -4.88
CA LEU A 168 -3.45 -6.23 -3.49
C LEU A 168 -4.23 -4.94 -3.28
N ALA A 169 -3.68 -3.81 -3.75
CA ALA A 169 -4.31 -2.50 -3.59
C ALA A 169 -5.70 -2.49 -4.21
N PHE A 170 -5.82 -2.92 -5.47
CA PHE A 170 -7.10 -2.94 -6.18
C PHE A 170 -8.09 -3.98 -5.67
N ALA A 171 -7.60 -5.05 -5.01
CA ALA A 171 -8.44 -6.01 -4.30
C ALA A 171 -9.00 -5.49 -2.96
N GLY A 172 -8.51 -4.33 -2.49
CA GLY A 172 -8.89 -3.72 -1.22
C GLY A 172 -7.99 -4.10 -0.04
N PHE A 173 -6.94 -4.89 -0.25
CA PHE A 173 -5.93 -5.22 0.78
C PHE A 173 -4.89 -4.10 0.87
N THR A 174 -5.33 -2.88 1.13
CA THR A 174 -4.52 -1.66 1.02
C THR A 174 -3.34 -1.65 1.98
N PHE A 175 -3.51 -2.19 3.20
CA PHE A 175 -2.40 -2.37 4.14
C PHE A 175 -1.31 -3.28 3.58
N TRP A 176 -1.71 -4.48 3.14
CA TRP A 176 -0.80 -5.47 2.58
C TRP A 176 -0.13 -4.98 1.29
N ALA A 177 -0.78 -4.08 0.54
CA ALA A 177 -0.18 -3.41 -0.61
C ALA A 177 0.91 -2.38 -0.23
N THR A 178 0.97 -1.94 1.03
CA THR A 178 1.97 -0.96 1.51
C THR A 178 3.26 -1.58 2.05
N ILE A 179 3.22 -2.85 2.46
CA ILE A 179 4.40 -3.54 3.02
C ILE A 179 5.39 -3.93 1.91
N SER A 180 6.69 -3.84 2.19
CA SER A 180 7.73 -3.90 1.16
C SER A 180 7.82 -5.25 0.44
N LEU A 181 7.74 -6.38 1.17
CA LEU A 181 7.78 -7.75 0.62
C LEU A 181 9.06 -8.09 -0.19
N ASP A 182 10.12 -7.28 -0.09
CA ASP A 182 11.41 -7.54 -0.77
C ASP A 182 12.09 -8.79 -0.16
N PHE A 183 11.92 -9.04 1.16
CA PHE A 183 12.51 -10.15 1.92
C PHE A 183 14.01 -10.39 1.68
N THR A 184 14.74 -9.41 1.16
CA THR A 184 16.20 -9.41 1.10
C THR A 184 16.78 -8.96 2.45
N ASP A 185 16.17 -7.96 3.08
CA ASP A 185 16.51 -7.43 4.41
C ASP A 185 15.27 -6.80 5.09
N GLU A 186 14.15 -7.53 5.09
CA GLU A 186 12.89 -6.99 5.59
C GLU A 186 12.84 -7.06 7.12
N HIS A 187 12.47 -5.95 7.75
CA HIS A 187 12.32 -5.89 9.20
C HIS A 187 11.01 -5.18 9.61
N TYR A 188 10.20 -5.88 10.40
CA TYR A 188 9.00 -5.33 11.00
C TYR A 188 9.26 -5.04 12.47
N HIS A 189 9.11 -3.77 12.87
CA HIS A 189 9.18 -3.42 14.28
C HIS A 189 7.78 -3.56 14.86
N LEU A 190 7.61 -4.41 15.88
CA LEU A 190 6.34 -4.68 16.54
C LEU A 190 6.53 -4.64 18.07
N GLY A 191 5.52 -4.20 18.81
CA GLY A 191 5.48 -4.41 20.26
C GLY A 191 5.13 -5.86 20.56
N CYS A 192 5.70 -6.45 21.61
CA CYS A 192 5.20 -7.72 22.10
C CYS A 192 3.75 -7.53 22.61
N PRO A 193 2.77 -8.34 22.18
CA PRO A 193 1.38 -8.20 22.63
C PRO A 193 1.20 -8.45 24.14
N HIS A 194 2.17 -9.09 24.80
CA HIS A 194 2.10 -9.40 26.23
C HIS A 194 2.88 -8.42 27.12
N CYS A 195 4.11 -8.06 26.76
CA CYS A 195 4.98 -7.22 27.61
C CYS A 195 5.36 -5.87 26.98
N ALA A 196 4.81 -5.54 25.80
CA ALA A 196 5.03 -4.30 25.07
C ALA A 196 6.48 -3.98 24.66
N VAL A 197 7.45 -4.85 24.93
CA VAL A 197 8.83 -4.66 24.47
C VAL A 197 8.87 -4.56 22.95
N ARG A 198 9.63 -3.62 22.40
CA ARG A 198 9.76 -3.45 20.94
C ARG A 198 10.71 -4.52 20.40
N LEU A 199 10.17 -5.36 19.51
CA LEU A 199 10.87 -6.41 18.80
C LEU A 199 11.11 -5.98 17.35
N ALA A 200 12.22 -6.39 16.78
CA ALA A 200 12.44 -6.46 15.34
C ALA A 200 12.12 -7.89 14.90
N VAL A 201 11.19 -8.07 13.97
CA VAL A 201 10.93 -9.32 13.26
C VAL A 201 11.66 -9.23 11.92
N VAL A 202 12.70 -10.04 11.75
CA VAL A 202 13.57 -10.04 10.57
C VAL A 202 13.21 -11.24 9.70
N ILE A 203 12.99 -10.99 8.41
CA ILE A 203 12.71 -12.00 7.38
C ILE A 203 13.57 -11.68 6.15
N GLY A 204 14.48 -12.60 5.81
CA GLY A 204 15.28 -12.51 4.59
C GLY A 204 16.65 -13.17 4.67
N ASP A 205 17.60 -12.67 3.88
CA ASP A 205 18.91 -13.29 3.65
C ASP A 205 19.76 -13.42 4.94
N PHE A 206 19.52 -12.58 5.94
CA PHE A 206 20.20 -12.61 7.24
C PHE A 206 19.53 -13.54 8.27
N GLY A 207 18.48 -14.23 7.86
CA GLY A 207 17.74 -15.23 8.62
C GLY A 207 16.34 -14.77 9.05
N HIS A 208 15.66 -15.68 9.74
CA HIS A 208 14.26 -15.53 10.15
C HIS A 208 14.17 -15.56 11.67
N TYR A 209 14.10 -14.39 12.31
CA TYR A 209 14.12 -14.30 13.77
C TYR A 209 13.42 -13.05 14.31
N THR A 210 13.04 -13.09 15.59
CA THR A 210 12.79 -11.89 16.38
C THR A 210 14.03 -11.50 17.18
N ALA A 211 14.27 -10.20 17.36
CA ALA A 211 15.35 -9.68 18.20
C ALA A 211 14.94 -8.38 18.90
N ILE A 212 15.75 -7.94 19.86
CA ILE A 212 15.77 -6.55 20.31
C ILE A 212 16.86 -5.86 19.50
N ARG A 213 16.51 -4.72 18.89
CA ARG A 213 17.48 -3.93 18.14
C ARG A 213 18.16 -2.94 19.07
N ASP A 214 19.40 -3.24 19.43
CA ASP A 214 20.29 -2.35 20.15
C ASP A 214 21.05 -1.46 19.16
N TYR A 215 21.32 -0.22 19.58
CA TYR A 215 22.01 0.75 18.73
C TYR A 215 23.49 0.41 18.49
N ASN A 216 24.16 -0.16 19.48
CA ASN A 216 25.58 -0.50 19.43
C ASN A 216 25.82 -1.96 19.04
N ASP A 217 25.01 -2.86 19.60
CA ASP A 217 25.24 -4.30 19.48
C ASP A 217 24.42 -4.95 18.35
N GLY A 218 23.58 -4.18 17.66
CA GLY A 218 22.71 -4.68 16.60
C GLY A 218 21.58 -5.55 17.16
N ASP A 219 21.29 -6.67 16.50
CA ASP A 219 20.20 -7.56 16.89
C ASP A 219 20.63 -8.52 18.01
N ILE A 220 20.20 -8.22 19.24
CA ILE A 220 20.44 -9.04 20.43
C ILE A 220 19.22 -9.88 20.78
N HIS A 221 19.43 -10.94 21.57
CA HIS A 221 18.37 -11.87 22.00
C HIS A 221 17.57 -12.47 20.82
N ARG A 222 18.28 -12.96 19.80
CA ARG A 222 17.67 -13.55 18.60
C ARG A 222 16.91 -14.84 18.94
N VAL A 223 15.67 -14.95 18.48
CA VAL A 223 14.83 -16.16 18.59
C VAL A 223 14.26 -16.48 17.22
N VAL A 224 14.46 -17.71 16.76
CA VAL A 224 14.06 -18.15 15.40
C VAL A 224 12.53 -18.09 15.22
N LEU A 225 12.09 -17.58 14.07
CA LEU A 225 10.68 -17.61 13.67
C LEU A 225 10.23 -19.03 13.31
N ARG A 226 8.96 -19.32 13.54
CA ARG A 226 8.36 -20.59 13.10
C ARG A 226 7.52 -20.31 11.84
N PRO A 227 7.89 -20.84 10.67
CA PRO A 227 7.08 -20.65 9.48
C PRO A 227 5.75 -21.41 9.62
N VAL A 228 4.73 -20.93 8.93
CA VAL A 228 3.50 -21.70 8.71
C VAL A 228 3.68 -22.64 7.52
N THR A 229 3.17 -23.87 7.59
CA THR A 229 3.17 -24.78 6.45
C THR A 229 2.37 -24.16 5.31
N PRO A 230 2.80 -24.25 4.04
CA PRO A 230 2.02 -23.74 2.91
C PRO A 230 0.57 -24.25 2.84
N GLY A 231 0.33 -25.50 3.26
CA GLY A 231 -1.01 -26.09 3.33
C GLY A 231 -1.91 -25.50 4.44
N ASP A 232 -1.32 -24.88 5.44
CA ASP A 232 -2.02 -24.25 6.58
C ASP A 232 -2.26 -22.75 6.35
N LEU A 233 -1.71 -22.18 5.27
CA LEU A 233 -2.01 -20.81 4.88
C LEU A 233 -3.49 -20.68 4.52
N THR A 234 -4.13 -19.66 5.08
CA THR A 234 -5.50 -19.31 4.75
C THR A 234 -5.60 -17.86 4.36
N GLY A 235 -6.71 -17.52 3.75
CA GLY A 235 -7.08 -16.15 3.48
C GLY A 235 -6.11 -15.35 2.62
N ILE A 236 -5.70 -14.17 3.09
CA ILE A 236 -4.80 -13.28 2.34
C ILE A 236 -3.39 -13.89 2.24
N GLY A 237 -2.93 -14.59 3.29
CA GLY A 237 -1.65 -15.28 3.26
C GLY A 237 -1.62 -16.39 2.21
N ARG A 238 -2.71 -17.15 2.08
CA ARG A 238 -2.85 -18.15 1.00
C ARG A 238 -2.81 -17.50 -0.37
N TRP A 239 -3.61 -16.44 -0.56
CA TRP A 239 -3.70 -15.73 -1.83
C TRP A 239 -2.34 -15.13 -2.25
N MET A 240 -1.61 -14.50 -1.33
CA MET A 240 -0.29 -13.93 -1.61
C MET A 240 0.72 -15.03 -1.93
N TYR A 241 0.67 -16.16 -1.24
CA TYR A 241 1.56 -17.29 -1.48
C TYR A 241 1.32 -17.93 -2.86
N ASP A 242 0.07 -18.16 -3.22
CA ASP A 242 -0.29 -18.70 -4.54
C ASP A 242 0.11 -17.72 -5.66
N ALA A 243 -0.07 -16.41 -5.45
CA ALA A 243 0.35 -15.39 -6.40
C ALA A 243 1.88 -15.27 -6.51
N ALA A 244 2.62 -15.54 -5.43
CA ALA A 244 4.08 -15.51 -5.40
C ALA A 244 4.73 -16.68 -6.16
N GLY A 245 4.05 -17.81 -6.30
CA GLY A 245 4.59 -19.04 -6.91
C GLY A 245 5.80 -19.59 -6.14
N GLU A 246 6.60 -20.46 -6.76
CA GLU A 246 7.81 -21.03 -6.14
C GLU A 246 8.99 -20.03 -6.15
N THR A 247 8.91 -19.01 -5.29
CA THR A 247 9.91 -17.92 -5.21
C THR A 247 10.39 -17.66 -3.78
N VAL A 248 11.47 -16.89 -3.64
CA VAL A 248 11.93 -16.35 -2.33
C VAL A 248 10.80 -15.59 -1.63
N LEU A 249 9.92 -14.94 -2.40
CA LEU A 249 8.75 -14.28 -1.84
C LEU A 249 7.83 -15.27 -1.12
N ALA A 250 7.51 -16.41 -1.74
CA ALA A 250 6.65 -17.42 -1.12
C ALA A 250 7.26 -18.01 0.17
N ASP A 251 8.57 -18.25 0.20
CA ASP A 251 9.25 -18.68 1.43
C ASP A 251 9.13 -17.62 2.53
N GLY A 252 9.46 -16.35 2.24
CA GLY A 252 9.32 -15.25 3.19
C GLY A 252 7.88 -15.06 3.69
N LEU A 253 6.88 -15.30 2.84
CA LEU A 253 5.47 -15.27 3.23
C LEU A 253 5.14 -16.35 4.28
N THR A 254 5.77 -17.52 4.26
CA THR A 254 5.56 -18.54 5.31
C THR A 254 6.03 -18.05 6.68
N TYR A 255 7.06 -17.20 6.74
CA TYR A 255 7.50 -16.59 7.99
C TYR A 255 6.64 -15.40 8.39
N LEU A 256 6.21 -14.57 7.43
CA LEU A 256 5.34 -13.42 7.67
C LEU A 256 3.98 -13.85 8.22
N PHE A 257 3.40 -14.93 7.69
CA PHE A 257 2.16 -15.52 8.19
C PHE A 257 2.38 -16.58 9.29
N GLY A 258 3.64 -16.77 9.70
CA GLY A 258 4.06 -17.68 10.75
C GLY A 258 4.00 -17.08 12.15
N ARG A 259 4.77 -17.65 13.07
CA ARG A 259 4.81 -17.26 14.49
C ARG A 259 6.16 -16.70 14.91
N ALA A 260 6.09 -15.59 15.64
CA ALA A 260 7.19 -15.00 16.40
C ALA A 260 7.12 -15.43 17.87
N THR A 261 8.25 -15.37 18.58
CA THR A 261 8.33 -15.58 20.03
C THR A 261 9.09 -14.42 20.66
N CYS A 262 8.49 -13.73 21.63
CA CYS A 262 9.16 -12.65 22.34
C CYS A 262 10.38 -13.20 23.10
N SER A 263 11.55 -12.62 22.86
CA SER A 263 12.80 -13.05 23.52
C SER A 263 12.89 -12.69 25.00
N ILE A 264 11.98 -11.84 25.49
CA ILE A 264 11.93 -11.40 26.88
C ILE A 264 10.94 -12.20 27.72
N CYS A 265 9.68 -12.32 27.27
CA CYS A 265 8.63 -12.99 28.04
C CYS A 265 8.25 -14.37 27.49
N GLY A 266 8.81 -14.80 26.36
CA GLY A 266 8.52 -16.11 25.75
C GLY A 266 7.15 -16.23 25.10
N SER A 267 6.31 -15.18 25.10
CA SER A 267 4.98 -15.23 24.47
C SER A 267 5.10 -15.36 22.96
N ALA A 268 4.37 -16.31 22.37
CA ALA A 268 4.30 -16.50 20.93
C ALA A 268 3.07 -15.85 20.30
N PHE A 269 3.22 -15.20 19.14
CA PHE A 269 2.14 -14.51 18.42
C PHE A 269 2.28 -14.70 16.90
N ASN A 270 1.17 -14.58 16.16
CA ASN A 270 1.20 -14.57 14.70
C ASN A 270 1.73 -13.22 14.22
N VAL A 271 2.74 -13.22 13.34
CA VAL A 271 3.39 -11.99 12.89
C VAL A 271 2.44 -11.14 12.06
N ALA A 272 1.80 -11.73 11.04
CA ALA A 272 0.88 -11.03 10.14
C ALA A 272 -0.34 -10.44 10.88
N GLU A 273 -1.00 -11.22 11.74
CA GLU A 273 -2.16 -10.75 12.50
C GLU A 273 -1.80 -9.58 13.40
N TRP A 274 -0.64 -9.65 14.09
CA TRP A 274 -0.22 -8.59 14.98
C TRP A 274 0.31 -7.35 14.24
N LEU A 275 0.99 -7.57 13.12
CA LEU A 275 1.42 -6.52 12.22
C LEU A 275 0.22 -5.74 11.66
N GLU A 276 -0.83 -6.45 11.25
CA GLU A 276 -2.09 -5.84 10.81
C GLU A 276 -2.80 -5.12 11.97
N ALA A 277 -2.87 -5.71 13.17
CA ALA A 277 -3.49 -5.07 14.33
C ALA A 277 -2.79 -3.76 14.75
N GLU A 278 -1.45 -3.69 14.71
CA GLU A 278 -0.70 -2.48 15.07
C GLU A 278 -0.80 -1.36 14.03
N ASN A 279 -0.98 -1.69 12.76
CA ASN A 279 -0.90 -0.73 11.66
C ASN A 279 -2.24 -0.43 11.00
N SER A 280 -3.21 -1.34 11.14
CA SER A 280 -4.50 -1.31 10.47
C SER A 280 -5.64 -1.66 11.44
N PRO A 281 -5.88 -0.87 12.50
CA PRO A 281 -6.94 -1.16 13.47
C PRO A 281 -8.34 -1.20 12.85
N THR A 282 -8.51 -0.67 11.63
CA THR A 282 -9.73 -0.77 10.82
C THR A 282 -9.31 -0.94 9.34
N GLN A 283 -9.49 -2.13 8.76
CA GLN A 283 -9.56 -2.29 7.30
C GLN A 283 -11.00 -1.90 6.91
N PRO A 284 -11.26 -0.72 6.34
CA PRO A 284 -12.61 -0.17 6.24
C PRO A 284 -13.24 -0.40 4.86
N ILE A 285 -12.45 -0.85 3.89
CA ILE A 285 -12.92 -1.10 2.54
C ILE A 285 -13.47 -2.52 2.50
N ASP A 286 -14.77 -2.65 2.26
CA ASP A 286 -15.33 -3.90 1.78
C ASP A 286 -14.47 -4.38 0.60
N THR A 287 -13.80 -5.52 0.77
CA THR A 287 -12.86 -6.03 -0.22
C THR A 287 -13.57 -6.07 -1.58
N VAL A 288 -12.98 -5.40 -2.58
CA VAL A 288 -13.58 -5.26 -3.93
C VAL A 288 -13.86 -6.65 -4.53
N VAL A 289 -13.05 -7.62 -4.12
CA VAL A 289 -13.31 -9.05 -4.30
C VAL A 289 -13.94 -9.61 -3.02
N PRO A 290 -15.11 -10.27 -3.06
CA PRO A 290 -15.70 -10.91 -1.89
C PRO A 290 -14.72 -11.86 -1.22
N ARG A 291 -14.69 -11.90 0.12
CA ARG A 291 -13.85 -12.84 0.91
C ARG A 291 -14.03 -14.31 0.51
N THR A 292 -15.11 -14.63 -0.18
CA THR A 292 -15.53 -15.98 -0.61
C THR A 292 -14.92 -16.44 -1.93
N ASP A 293 -14.29 -15.58 -2.75
CA ASP A 293 -13.64 -16.00 -4.01
C ASP A 293 -12.25 -16.65 -3.79
N ARG A 294 -12.10 -17.35 -2.64
CA ARG A 294 -10.86 -18.00 -2.20
C ARG A 294 -10.77 -19.47 -2.62
N SER A 295 -11.61 -19.92 -3.54
CA SER A 295 -11.54 -21.28 -4.08
C SER A 295 -12.39 -21.42 -5.34
N THR A 296 -11.76 -21.18 -6.49
CA THR A 296 -11.87 -22.02 -7.70
C THR A 296 -10.65 -21.78 -8.57
#